data_AF-A0A2M7ZA35-F1
#
_entry.id   AF-A0A2M7ZA35-F1
#
_cell.length_a   1.000
_cell.length_b   1.000
_cell.length_c   1.000
_cell.angle_alpha   90.00
_cell.angle_beta   90.00
_cell.angle_gamma   90.00
#
_symmetry.space_group_name_H-M   'P 1'
#
loop_
_entity.id
_entity.type
_entity.pdbx_description
1 polymer ?
#
loop_
_entity_poly.entity_id
_entity_poly.type
_entity_poly.pdbx_seq_one_letter_code
_entity_poly.pdbx_strand_id
1 'polypeptide(L)'
;GKSSESPINIQNLQGGEELGKVENLLGVFFKRFLTGNFVNMVMGKKDFLQKSGGKDFRSLRNNFYHAINNGQKEEALGALLALAENGQIRAAFGDDERFVKFWGGYLEKNTPLSPIYIGDTSPKLGEEDVVARFENDPAGAKFLAMFFKYILEQRLKLSAEQAVMMGVIVSNLARRAGELEYQEMAYGDMETQKFRWNF
;
A
#
# COMPACT_ATOMS: atom_id res chain seq x y z
N GLY A 1 21.25 21.61 17.63
CA GLY A 1 22.18 20.51 17.35
C GLY A 1 21.87 19.36 18.28
N LYS A 2 21.97 18.11 17.79
CA LYS A 2 21.40 16.86 18.32
C LYS A 2 19.97 16.64 17.80
N SER A 3 19.55 15.49 17.28
CA SER A 3 20.12 14.14 17.25
C SER A 3 19.67 13.47 15.95
N SER A 4 20.62 12.99 15.16
CA SER A 4 20.39 12.16 13.98
C SER A 4 20.39 10.69 14.41
N GLU A 5 19.25 10.02 14.35
CA GLU A 5 19.18 8.57 14.48
C GLU A 5 18.67 7.96 13.17
N SER A 6 19.55 7.17 12.56
CA SER A 6 19.37 6.46 11.30
C SER A 6 18.38 5.30 11.46
N PRO A 7 17.63 4.94 10.40
CA PRO A 7 16.74 3.77 10.43
C PRO A 7 17.53 2.46 10.51
N ILE A 8 17.08 1.56 11.40
CA ILE A 8 17.72 0.25 11.65
C ILE A 8 17.48 -0.71 10.48
N ASN A 9 18.57 -1.30 9.99
CA ASN A 9 18.63 -2.28 8.90
C ASN A 9 18.16 -3.68 9.37
N ILE A 10 17.22 -4.30 8.65
CA ILE A 10 16.48 -5.54 9.03
C ILE A 10 17.32 -6.83 8.78
N GLN A 11 18.64 -6.74 8.69
CA GLN A 11 19.50 -7.91 8.44
C GLN A 11 19.86 -8.73 9.69
N ASN A 12 19.56 -8.25 10.91
CA ASN A 12 19.97 -8.92 12.15
C ASN A 12 18.86 -9.75 12.83
N LEU A 13 18.26 -10.72 12.10
CA LEU A 13 17.37 -11.72 12.70
C LEU A 13 17.99 -13.12 12.83
N GLN A 14 19.31 -13.25 12.67
CA GLN A 14 20.05 -14.47 12.97
C GLN A 14 21.26 -14.13 13.85
N GLY A 15 21.11 -14.39 15.15
CA GLY A 15 22.16 -14.16 16.15
C GLY A 15 21.52 -13.85 17.50
N GLY A 16 21.37 -14.89 18.33
CA GLY A 16 20.88 -14.71 19.69
C GLY A 16 21.95 -14.10 20.60
N GLU A 17 21.53 -13.16 21.43
CA GLU A 17 21.84 -13.13 22.87
C GLU A 17 20.91 -12.14 23.57
N GLU A 18 20.65 -12.41 24.85
CA GLU A 18 19.46 -12.02 25.61
C GLU A 18 19.47 -10.56 26.10
N LEU A 19 18.42 -9.83 25.77
CA LEU A 19 17.82 -8.80 26.60
C LEU A 19 16.31 -9.09 26.63
N GLY A 20 15.74 -9.14 27.84
CA GLY A 20 14.41 -9.69 28.16
C GLY A 20 13.35 -9.55 27.06
N LYS A 21 12.97 -10.68 26.45
CA LYS A 21 12.04 -10.76 25.33
C LYS A 21 10.60 -10.49 25.80
N VAL A 22 10.24 -9.21 25.94
CA VAL A 22 8.87 -8.83 25.60
C VAL A 22 8.80 -8.98 24.07
N GLU A 23 8.25 -10.10 23.60
CA GLU A 23 7.95 -10.23 22.18
C GLU A 23 7.06 -9.04 21.77
N ASN A 24 7.54 -8.25 20.81
CA ASN A 24 6.76 -7.17 20.22
C ASN A 24 5.47 -7.77 19.63
N LEU A 25 4.31 -7.40 20.18
CA LEU A 25 3.01 -7.94 19.80
C LEU A 25 2.72 -7.76 18.31
N LEU A 26 3.15 -6.63 17.72
CA LEU A 26 3.06 -6.42 16.28
C LEU A 26 3.83 -7.47 15.48
N GLY A 27 5.04 -7.82 15.94
CA GLY A 27 5.84 -8.86 15.31
C GLY A 27 5.15 -10.23 15.36
N VAL A 28 4.53 -10.55 16.50
CA VAL A 28 3.76 -11.80 16.67
C VAL A 28 2.54 -11.82 15.75
N PHE A 29 1.74 -10.75 15.72
CA PHE A 29 0.56 -10.65 14.87
C PHE A 29 0.91 -10.72 13.39
N PHE A 30 1.94 -10.00 12.97
CA PHE A 30 2.38 -10.03 11.59
C PHE A 30 2.90 -11.40 11.18
N LYS A 31 3.71 -12.04 12.02
CA LYS A 31 4.21 -13.40 11.76
C LYS A 31 3.06 -14.40 11.62
N ARG A 32 2.06 -14.32 12.50
CA ARG A 32 0.85 -15.17 12.42
C ARG A 32 0.05 -14.90 11.15
N PHE A 33 -0.05 -13.64 10.73
CA PHE A 33 -0.69 -13.29 9.47
C PHE A 33 0.06 -13.89 8.27
N LEU A 34 1.38 -13.72 8.22
CA LEU A 34 2.23 -14.21 7.13
C LEU A 34 2.19 -15.73 6.96
N THR A 35 2.02 -16.49 8.05
CA THR A 35 1.92 -17.96 8.00
C THR A 35 0.50 -18.46 7.81
N GLY A 36 -0.50 -17.57 7.77
CA GLY A 36 -1.89 -17.92 7.61
C GLY A 36 -2.21 -18.48 6.22
N ASN A 37 -3.20 -19.38 6.14
CA ASN A 37 -3.63 -20.01 4.88
C ASN A 37 -3.93 -18.98 3.78
N PHE A 38 -4.57 -17.86 4.15
CA PHE A 38 -4.89 -16.78 3.22
C PHE A 38 -3.64 -16.21 2.54
N VAL A 39 -2.61 -15.84 3.31
CA VAL A 39 -1.37 -15.27 2.74
C VAL A 39 -0.62 -16.31 1.92
N ASN A 40 -0.62 -17.59 2.34
CA ASN A 40 -0.02 -18.66 1.54
C ASN A 40 -0.70 -18.81 0.17
N MET A 41 -2.04 -18.73 0.11
CA MET A 41 -2.76 -18.76 -1.17
C MET A 41 -2.44 -17.55 -2.04
N VAL A 42 -2.37 -16.35 -1.45
CA VAL A 42 -1.97 -15.12 -2.15
C VAL A 42 -0.56 -15.24 -2.74
N MET A 43 0.41 -15.72 -1.96
CA MET A 43 1.79 -15.93 -2.42
C MET A 43 1.84 -16.97 -3.54
N GLY A 44 1.06 -18.05 -3.44
CA GLY A 44 0.93 -19.03 -4.52
C GLY A 44 0.38 -18.42 -5.81
N LYS A 45 -0.60 -17.51 -5.73
CA LYS A 45 -1.13 -16.77 -6.89
C LYS A 45 -0.11 -15.81 -7.47
N LYS A 46 0.63 -15.09 -6.63
CA LYS A 46 1.75 -14.22 -7.05
C LYS A 46 2.75 -15.02 -7.89
N ASP A 47 3.24 -16.14 -7.36
CA ASP A 47 4.22 -16.98 -8.03
C ASP A 47 3.67 -17.59 -9.33
N PHE A 48 2.41 -18.01 -9.34
CA PHE A 48 1.75 -18.52 -10.55
C PHE A 48 1.66 -17.46 -11.64
N LEU A 49 1.24 -16.24 -11.30
CA LEU A 49 1.11 -15.13 -12.25
C LEU A 49 2.47 -14.72 -12.81
N GLN A 50 3.51 -14.65 -11.98
CA GLN A 50 4.87 -14.37 -12.43
C GLN A 50 5.42 -15.46 -13.36
N LYS A 51 5.10 -16.74 -13.11
CA LYS A 51 5.52 -17.85 -13.98
C LYS A 51 4.76 -17.92 -15.30
N SER A 52 3.46 -17.64 -15.30
CA SER A 52 2.59 -17.77 -16.47
C SER A 52 2.56 -16.52 -17.36
N GLY A 53 2.62 -15.33 -16.75
CA GLY A 53 2.50 -14.04 -17.45
C GLY A 53 3.79 -13.21 -17.46
N GLY A 54 4.85 -13.66 -16.79
CA GLY A 54 6.13 -12.95 -16.72
C GLY A 54 6.06 -11.65 -15.89
N LYS A 55 6.93 -10.69 -16.23
CA LYS A 55 7.04 -9.38 -15.57
C LYS A 55 6.35 -8.24 -16.34
N ASP A 56 5.40 -8.56 -17.22
CA ASP A 56 4.64 -7.52 -17.91
C ASP A 56 3.63 -6.88 -16.95
N PHE A 57 3.88 -5.62 -16.59
CA PHE A 57 3.02 -4.87 -15.68
C PHE A 57 1.60 -4.70 -16.24
N ARG A 58 1.43 -4.66 -17.58
CA ARG A 58 0.10 -4.48 -18.19
C ARG A 58 -0.77 -5.71 -17.96
N SER A 59 -0.22 -6.90 -18.18
CA SER A 59 -0.87 -8.18 -17.88
C SER A 59 -1.20 -8.30 -16.39
N LEU A 60 -0.23 -8.05 -15.49
CA LEU A 60 -0.46 -8.09 -14.04
C LEU A 60 -1.56 -7.10 -13.59
N ARG A 61 -1.53 -5.87 -14.10
CA ARG A 61 -2.58 -4.87 -13.84
C ARG A 61 -3.95 -5.28 -14.36
N ASN A 62 -4.01 -5.87 -15.56
CA ASN A 62 -5.28 -6.37 -16.10
C ASN A 62 -5.84 -7.50 -15.25
N ASN A 63 -4.99 -8.42 -14.78
CA ASN A 63 -5.37 -9.47 -13.84
C ASN A 63 -5.85 -8.88 -12.50
N PHE A 64 -5.17 -7.86 -11.99
CA PHE A 64 -5.59 -7.13 -10.79
C PHE A 64 -7.01 -6.56 -10.92
N TYR A 65 -7.29 -5.79 -11.96
CA TYR A 65 -8.62 -5.22 -12.16
C TYR A 65 -9.70 -6.27 -12.44
N HIS A 66 -9.38 -7.28 -13.24
CA HIS A 66 -10.31 -8.39 -13.48
C HIS A 66 -10.67 -9.11 -12.18
N ALA A 67 -9.67 -9.43 -11.35
CA ALA A 67 -9.88 -10.10 -10.09
C ALA A 67 -10.70 -9.26 -9.09
N ILE A 68 -10.44 -7.95 -9.01
CA ILE A 68 -11.24 -7.02 -8.20
C ILE A 68 -12.71 -7.04 -8.62
N ASN A 69 -12.97 -6.97 -9.92
CA ASN A 69 -14.34 -6.92 -10.44
C ASN A 69 -15.10 -8.23 -10.19
N ASN A 70 -14.39 -9.34 -10.05
CA ASN A 70 -14.97 -10.66 -9.78
C ASN A 70 -14.89 -11.08 -8.30
N GLY A 71 -14.42 -10.21 -7.40
CA GLY A 71 -14.28 -10.52 -5.97
C GLY A 71 -13.22 -11.59 -5.65
N GLN A 72 -12.29 -11.84 -6.57
CA GLN A 72 -11.22 -12.84 -6.46
C GLN A 72 -10.04 -12.25 -5.69
N LYS A 73 -10.14 -12.25 -4.35
CA LYS A 73 -9.19 -11.55 -3.47
C LYS A 73 -7.76 -12.12 -3.56
N GLU A 74 -7.60 -13.43 -3.67
CA GLU A 74 -6.28 -14.08 -3.74
C GLU A 74 -5.57 -13.73 -5.05
N GLU A 75 -6.28 -13.75 -6.18
CA GLU A 75 -5.77 -13.35 -7.49
C GLU A 75 -5.42 -11.86 -7.53
N ALA A 76 -6.30 -11.00 -7.01
CA ALA A 76 -6.06 -9.56 -6.98
C ALA A 76 -4.80 -9.23 -6.16
N LEU A 77 -4.68 -9.81 -4.97
CA LEU A 77 -3.51 -9.60 -4.13
C LEU A 77 -2.25 -10.21 -4.74
N GLY A 78 -2.34 -11.40 -5.33
CA GLY A 78 -1.21 -12.02 -6.02
C GLY A 78 -0.66 -11.12 -7.13
N ALA A 79 -1.54 -10.52 -7.93
CA ALA A 79 -1.16 -9.56 -8.96
C ALA A 79 -0.52 -8.28 -8.39
N LEU A 80 -1.10 -7.72 -7.33
CA LEU A 80 -0.57 -6.53 -6.67
C LEU A 80 0.82 -6.78 -6.05
N LEU A 81 1.02 -7.91 -5.38
CA LEU A 81 2.31 -8.28 -4.82
C LEU A 81 3.35 -8.52 -5.92
N ALA A 82 2.97 -9.08 -7.06
CA ALA A 82 3.86 -9.26 -8.20
C ALA A 82 4.30 -7.92 -8.80
N LEU A 83 3.38 -6.95 -8.92
CA LEU A 83 3.72 -5.58 -9.34
C LEU A 83 4.71 -4.92 -8.38
N ALA A 84 4.46 -5.02 -7.07
CA ALA A 84 5.33 -4.46 -6.04
C ALA A 84 6.73 -5.11 -6.04
N GLU A 85 6.80 -6.43 -6.15
CA GLU A 85 8.06 -7.17 -6.18
C GLU A 85 8.90 -6.87 -7.44
N ASN A 86 8.23 -6.56 -8.56
CA ASN A 86 8.89 -6.19 -9.80
C ASN A 86 9.31 -4.72 -9.86
N GLY A 87 8.94 -3.88 -8.88
CA GLY A 87 9.20 -2.44 -8.91
C GLY A 87 8.38 -1.73 -10.00
N GLN A 88 7.10 -2.13 -10.13
CA GLN A 88 6.22 -1.69 -11.22
C GLN A 88 4.93 -1.05 -10.72
N ILE A 89 4.86 -0.63 -9.45
CA ILE A 89 3.66 0.03 -8.92
C ILE A 89 3.40 1.31 -9.70
N ARG A 90 4.41 2.19 -9.83
CA ARG A 90 4.22 3.46 -10.55
C ARG A 90 3.82 3.23 -12.00
N ALA A 91 4.50 2.32 -12.69
CA ALA A 91 4.20 1.99 -14.09
C ALA A 91 2.79 1.40 -14.28
N ALA A 92 2.30 0.64 -13.30
CA ALA A 92 0.95 0.09 -13.36
C ALA A 92 -0.13 1.16 -13.22
N PHE A 93 0.04 2.14 -12.33
CA PHE A 93 -1.04 3.07 -11.98
C PHE A 93 -0.88 4.50 -12.50
N GLY A 94 0.33 5.01 -12.68
CA GLY A 94 0.60 6.43 -12.96
C GLY A 94 -0.15 6.97 -14.18
N ASP A 95 -0.14 6.21 -15.27
CA ASP A 95 -0.77 6.60 -16.54
C ASP A 95 -1.95 5.68 -16.93
N ASP A 96 -2.48 4.87 -16.00
CA ASP A 96 -3.64 4.01 -16.32
C ASP A 96 -4.94 4.82 -16.24
N GLU A 97 -5.54 5.10 -17.40
CA GLU A 97 -6.80 5.85 -17.48
C GLU A 97 -7.93 5.24 -16.64
N ARG A 98 -7.97 3.91 -16.48
CA ARG A 98 -9.05 3.27 -15.70
C ARG A 98 -8.89 3.59 -14.23
N PHE A 99 -7.66 3.51 -13.71
CA PHE A 99 -7.34 3.97 -12.36
C PHE A 99 -7.62 5.46 -12.18
N VAL A 100 -7.09 6.31 -13.06
CA VAL A 100 -7.27 7.77 -12.96
C VAL A 100 -8.74 8.17 -12.95
N LYS A 101 -9.53 7.65 -13.91
CA LYS A 101 -10.97 7.95 -13.99
C LYS A 101 -11.75 7.39 -12.80
N PHE A 102 -11.46 6.15 -12.40
CA PHE A 102 -12.15 5.52 -11.28
C PHE A 102 -11.85 6.23 -9.95
N TRP A 103 -10.57 6.38 -9.64
CA TRP A 103 -10.13 6.89 -8.35
C TRP A 103 -10.30 8.41 -8.25
N GLY A 104 -10.00 9.16 -9.32
CA GLY A 104 -10.28 10.59 -9.41
C GLY A 104 -11.76 10.90 -9.18
N GLY A 105 -12.65 10.21 -9.91
CA GLY A 105 -14.09 10.37 -9.72
C GLY A 105 -14.61 9.91 -8.36
N TYR A 106 -13.89 9.00 -7.68
CA TYR A 106 -14.18 8.65 -6.29
C TYR A 106 -13.76 9.78 -5.34
N LEU A 107 -12.54 10.33 -5.52
CA LEU A 107 -12.01 11.41 -4.69
C LEU A 107 -12.87 12.68 -4.80
N GLU A 108 -13.28 13.06 -6.01
CA GLU A 108 -14.19 14.19 -6.27
C GLU A 108 -15.51 14.09 -5.50
N LYS A 109 -16.06 12.88 -5.37
CA LYS A 109 -17.36 12.64 -4.73
C LYS A 109 -17.27 12.50 -3.21
N ASN A 110 -16.14 12.05 -2.69
CA ASN A 110 -16.02 11.59 -1.30
C ASN A 110 -15.01 12.39 -0.46
N THR A 111 -14.27 13.30 -1.08
CA THR A 111 -13.40 14.22 -0.36
C THR A 111 -14.10 15.56 -0.29
N PRO A 112 -14.36 16.12 0.90
CA PRO A 112 -14.93 17.45 0.98
C PRO A 112 -14.00 18.42 0.26
N LEU A 113 -14.50 19.07 -0.78
CA LEU A 113 -13.94 20.35 -1.22
C LEU A 113 -14.01 21.23 0.01
N SER A 114 -12.86 21.54 0.61
CA SER A 114 -12.81 22.46 1.74
C SER A 114 -12.61 23.85 1.14
N PRO A 115 -13.64 24.67 0.92
CA PRO A 115 -13.40 26.07 0.66
C PRO A 115 -12.97 26.69 1.99
N ILE A 116 -11.67 26.94 2.14
CA ILE A 116 -11.19 27.84 3.20
C ILE A 116 -11.56 29.27 2.78
N TYR A 117 -12.74 29.73 3.17
CA TYR A 117 -13.07 31.16 3.18
C TYR A 117 -12.59 31.76 4.50
N ILE A 118 -11.40 32.36 4.50
CA ILE A 118 -11.01 33.35 5.51
C ILE A 118 -11.35 34.71 4.90
N GLY A 119 -12.02 35.56 5.69
CA GLY A 119 -12.42 36.90 5.28
C GLY A 119 -11.32 37.70 4.59
N ASP A 120 -11.78 38.54 3.65
CA ASP A 120 -11.11 39.44 2.72
C ASP A 120 -9.62 39.22 2.39
N THR A 121 -9.43 38.79 1.14
CA THR A 121 -8.21 38.92 0.32
C THR A 121 -6.97 38.12 0.73
N SER A 122 -7.06 36.80 0.59
CA SER A 122 -6.15 35.95 -0.22
C SER A 122 -6.30 34.50 0.25
N PRO A 123 -6.49 33.51 -0.64
CA PRO A 123 -6.46 32.12 -0.24
C PRO A 123 -5.10 31.83 0.40
N LYS A 124 -5.08 31.56 1.71
CA LYS A 124 -3.91 30.95 2.34
C LYS A 124 -3.80 29.55 1.75
N LEU A 125 -2.73 29.29 1.00
CA LEU A 125 -2.31 27.95 0.60
C LEU A 125 -2.33 27.05 1.85
N GLY A 126 -3.37 26.25 2.01
CA GLY A 126 -3.59 25.39 3.16
C GLY A 126 -4.62 24.36 2.74
N GLU A 127 -4.18 23.11 2.64
CA GLU A 127 -4.90 22.01 2.01
C GLU A 127 -5.24 22.27 0.53
N GLU A 128 -4.19 22.22 -0.30
CA GLU A 128 -4.31 22.03 -1.76
C GLU A 128 -5.36 20.96 -2.08
N ASP A 129 -6.24 21.30 -3.03
CA ASP A 129 -7.28 20.43 -3.57
C ASP A 129 -6.71 19.01 -3.82
N VAL A 130 -7.22 18.04 -3.06
CA VAL A 130 -6.81 16.63 -3.11
C VAL A 130 -6.95 16.09 -4.53
N VAL A 131 -7.94 16.57 -5.29
CA VAL A 131 -8.15 16.23 -6.69
C VAL A 131 -7.02 16.82 -7.53
N ALA A 132 -6.72 18.11 -7.41
CA ALA A 132 -5.63 18.74 -8.15
C ALA A 132 -4.27 18.08 -7.87
N ARG A 133 -4.01 17.68 -6.61
CA ARG A 133 -2.78 16.93 -6.27
C ARG A 133 -2.77 15.52 -6.87
N PHE A 134 -3.92 14.86 -6.92
CA PHE A 134 -4.06 13.56 -7.57
C PHE A 134 -3.85 13.66 -9.08
N GLU A 135 -4.39 14.68 -9.73
CA GLU A 135 -4.22 14.90 -11.17
C GLU A 135 -2.74 15.14 -11.55
N ASN A 136 -1.98 15.78 -10.66
CA ASN A 136 -0.55 16.02 -10.86
C ASN A 136 0.32 14.77 -10.67
N ASP A 137 0.02 13.93 -9.67
CA ASP A 137 0.74 12.66 -9.44
C ASP A 137 -0.22 11.54 -8.99
N PRO A 138 -0.94 10.89 -9.93
CA PRO A 138 -1.92 9.86 -9.59
C PRO A 138 -1.30 8.66 -8.86
N ALA A 139 -0.05 8.34 -9.19
CA ALA A 139 0.71 7.26 -8.56
C ALA A 139 1.51 7.71 -7.34
N GLY A 140 1.24 8.91 -6.80
CA GLY A 140 1.84 9.35 -5.55
C GLY A 140 1.51 8.38 -4.41
N ALA A 141 2.49 8.11 -3.54
CA ALA A 141 2.37 7.10 -2.48
C ALA A 141 1.13 7.27 -1.60
N LYS A 142 0.76 8.52 -1.28
CA LYS A 142 -0.46 8.87 -0.54
C LYS A 142 -1.72 8.34 -1.25
N PHE A 143 -1.85 8.64 -2.55
CA PHE A 143 -3.04 8.27 -3.33
C PHE A 143 -3.15 6.78 -3.56
N LEU A 144 -2.01 6.11 -3.80
CA LEU A 144 -1.97 4.66 -3.91
C LEU A 144 -2.27 3.98 -2.57
N ALA A 145 -1.78 4.51 -1.45
CA ALA A 145 -2.12 3.98 -0.13
C ALA A 145 -3.64 4.08 0.15
N MET A 146 -4.25 5.24 -0.15
CA MET A 146 -5.70 5.42 -0.03
C MET A 146 -6.48 4.48 -0.96
N PHE A 147 -6.04 4.36 -2.22
CA PHE A 147 -6.65 3.48 -3.21
C PHE A 147 -6.57 2.01 -2.80
N PHE A 148 -5.39 1.55 -2.38
CA PHE A 148 -5.19 0.18 -1.92
C PHE A 148 -6.05 -0.10 -0.69
N LYS A 149 -6.07 0.78 0.33
CA LYS A 149 -6.99 0.63 1.47
C LYS A 149 -8.44 0.44 1.00
N TYR A 150 -8.90 1.30 0.10
CA TYR A 150 -10.26 1.22 -0.44
C TYR A 150 -10.50 -0.10 -1.17
N ILE A 151 -9.63 -0.52 -2.09
CA ILE A 151 -9.80 -1.77 -2.84
C ILE A 151 -9.82 -2.97 -1.89
N LEU A 152 -8.87 -3.04 -0.96
CA LEU A 152 -8.72 -4.16 -0.05
C LEU A 152 -9.93 -4.30 0.89
N GLU A 153 -10.36 -3.21 1.52
CA GLU A 153 -11.46 -3.25 2.48
C GLU A 153 -12.83 -3.27 1.79
N GLN A 154 -13.03 -2.40 0.79
CA GLN A 154 -14.36 -2.14 0.23
C GLN A 154 -14.70 -3.05 -0.94
N ARG A 155 -13.73 -3.39 -1.79
CA ARG A 155 -13.97 -4.24 -2.98
C ARG A 155 -13.69 -5.71 -2.69
N LEU A 156 -12.56 -6.02 -2.04
CA LEU A 156 -12.14 -7.39 -1.74
C LEU A 156 -12.62 -7.90 -0.38
N LYS A 157 -13.23 -7.03 0.45
CA LYS A 157 -13.84 -7.37 1.74
C LYS A 157 -12.85 -8.00 2.73
N LEU A 158 -11.59 -7.54 2.71
CA LEU A 158 -10.63 -7.86 3.78
C LEU A 158 -11.04 -7.11 5.06
N SER A 159 -10.71 -7.67 6.22
CA SER A 159 -10.80 -6.89 7.46
C SER A 159 -9.80 -5.72 7.40
N ALA A 160 -10.07 -4.64 8.11
CA ALA A 160 -9.17 -3.48 8.16
C ALA A 160 -7.74 -3.89 8.57
N GLU A 161 -7.62 -4.82 9.51
CA GLU A 161 -6.34 -5.37 9.98
C GLU A 161 -5.60 -6.14 8.88
N GLN A 162 -6.29 -7.04 8.16
CA GLN A 162 -5.70 -7.78 7.04
C GLN A 162 -5.29 -6.83 5.91
N ALA A 163 -6.11 -5.82 5.61
CA ALA A 163 -5.85 -4.85 4.57
C ALA A 163 -4.57 -4.06 4.85
N VAL A 164 -4.41 -3.53 6.07
CA VAL A 164 -3.21 -2.76 6.42
C VAL A 164 -1.96 -3.62 6.51
N MET A 165 -2.05 -4.85 7.03
CA MET A 165 -0.92 -5.79 7.03
C MET A 165 -0.52 -6.18 5.61
N MET A 166 -1.47 -6.30 4.69
CA MET A 166 -1.16 -6.51 3.27
C MET A 166 -0.49 -5.27 2.65
N GLY A 167 -0.92 -4.06 3.03
CA GLY A 167 -0.23 -2.82 2.69
C GLY A 167 1.23 -2.80 3.15
N VAL A 168 1.53 -3.35 4.34
CA VAL A 168 2.91 -3.49 4.84
C VAL A 168 3.70 -4.47 3.96
N ILE A 169 3.11 -5.57 3.50
CA ILE A 169 3.77 -6.50 2.56
C ILE A 169 4.09 -5.79 1.24
N VAL A 170 3.12 -5.07 0.67
CA VAL A 170 3.31 -4.29 -0.58
C VAL A 170 4.45 -3.28 -0.41
N SER A 171 4.43 -2.51 0.67
CA SER A 171 5.46 -1.48 0.95
C SER A 171 6.86 -2.10 1.06
N ASN A 172 6.97 -3.24 1.75
CA ASN A 172 8.23 -3.96 1.88
C ASN A 172 8.73 -4.59 0.57
N LEU A 173 7.83 -5.02 -0.32
CA LEU A 173 8.20 -5.51 -1.65
C LEU A 173 8.67 -4.37 -2.54
N ALA A 174 7.92 -3.26 -2.59
CA ALA A 174 8.26 -2.08 -3.36
C ALA A 174 9.64 -1.51 -2.95
N ARG A 175 9.89 -1.39 -1.64
CA ARG A 175 11.19 -0.98 -1.10
C ARG A 175 12.32 -1.89 -1.59
N ARG A 176 12.12 -3.22 -1.53
CA ARG A 176 13.13 -4.20 -1.99
C ARG A 176 13.38 -4.13 -3.50
N ALA A 177 12.38 -3.73 -4.27
CA ALA A 177 12.48 -3.54 -5.71
C ALA A 177 13.07 -2.18 -6.11
N GLY A 178 13.32 -1.28 -5.15
CA GLY A 178 13.89 0.05 -5.38
C GLY A 178 12.86 1.18 -5.50
N GLU A 179 11.56 0.90 -5.39
CA GLU A 179 10.51 1.93 -5.36
C GLU A 179 10.38 2.52 -3.93
N LEU A 180 11.40 3.27 -3.51
CA LEU A 180 11.52 3.78 -2.14
C LEU A 180 10.39 4.75 -1.74
N GLU A 181 9.76 5.43 -2.70
CA GLU A 181 8.60 6.29 -2.42
C GLU A 181 7.41 5.52 -1.82
N TYR A 182 7.31 4.22 -2.07
CA TYR A 182 6.21 3.37 -1.60
C TYR A 182 6.56 2.57 -0.33
N GLN A 183 7.76 2.78 0.24
CA GLN A 183 8.25 1.97 1.35
C GLN A 183 7.47 2.13 2.66
N GLU A 184 6.66 3.18 2.78
CA GLU A 184 5.94 3.57 3.99
C GLU A 184 4.44 3.77 3.76
N MET A 185 3.85 3.21 2.70
CA MET A 185 2.39 3.32 2.48
C MET A 185 1.58 2.70 3.64
N ALA A 186 2.14 1.70 4.31
CA ALA A 186 1.63 1.19 5.58
C ALA A 186 2.79 0.71 6.47
N TYR A 187 2.62 0.82 7.78
CA TYR A 187 3.65 0.52 8.78
C TYR A 187 3.08 -0.04 10.07
N GLY A 188 3.94 -0.65 10.89
CA GLY A 188 3.63 -1.01 12.28
C GLY A 188 4.01 0.14 13.21
N ASP A 189 3.02 0.70 13.91
CA ASP A 189 3.21 1.76 14.90
C ASP A 189 3.53 1.14 16.26
N MET A 190 4.79 1.28 16.68
CA MET A 190 5.32 0.73 17.92
C MET A 190 4.73 1.37 19.18
N GLU A 191 4.30 2.63 19.11
CA GLU A 191 3.71 3.34 20.25
C GLU A 191 2.31 2.80 20.51
N THR A 192 1.50 2.67 19.45
CA THR A 192 0.10 2.23 19.59
C THR A 192 -0.11 0.74 19.42
N GLN A 193 0.95 -0.01 19.10
CA GLN A 193 0.93 -1.45 18.83
C GLN A 193 -0.10 -1.83 17.76
N LYS A 194 -0.24 -0.98 16.72
CA LYS A 194 -1.20 -1.17 15.62
C LYS A 194 -0.54 -0.99 14.26
N PHE A 195 -1.05 -1.70 13.26
CA PHE A 195 -0.71 -1.40 11.87
C PHE A 195 -1.51 -0.19 11.38
N ARG A 196 -0.88 0.71 10.64
CA ARG A 196 -1.47 1.94 10.13
C ARG A 196 -1.16 2.14 8.65
N TRP A 197 -2.11 2.73 7.94
CA TRP A 197 -1.85 3.34 6.64
C TRP A 197 -1.22 4.72 6.83
N ASN A 198 -0.44 5.16 5.85
CA ASN A 198 0.22 6.47 5.85
C ASN A 198 -0.30 7.32 4.68
N PHE A 199 -1.26 8.21 4.95
CA PHE A 199 -1.79 9.17 3.98
C PHE A 199 -2.48 10.35 4.67
#